data_AF-A0A957TZY3-F1
#
_entry.id   AF-A0A957TZY3-F1
#
_cell.length_a   1.000
_cell.length_b   1.000
_cell.length_c   1.000
_cell.angle_alpha   90.00
_cell.angle_beta   90.00
_cell.angle_gamma   90.00
#
_symmetry.space_group_name_H-M   'P 1'
#
loop_
_entity.id
_entity.type
_entity.pdbx_description
1 polymer ?
#
loop_
_entity_poly.entity_id
_entity_poly.type
_entity_poly.pdbx_seq_one_letter_code
_entity_poly.pdbx_strand_id
1 'polypeptide(L)'
;MDAERQPMVLTILDTTGIQSFIFGTNNLRQSVGASELVRWATQGAAREVLIEVCGADAVNIAADGTFLDRYLAFPPAGVVPTPGMQAEWINAGGGNTQILFRERTTAKEFVGALSLRLLQAAAGLTLVAAHVDVEPDAILAEKVDKAIKAVNRKKSHRQWSAPQLGLGVTASCQYTGLPATTEYAEESEPSALIRIAREVRDAYLATTGRRILIVAGNVVTADGVRDLVAGGAGIVKVGVGPGAMCTTRMMTAVGRPQFSAVLETAQAAAELGAHVWADGGVRYPRDVALALAAG
;
A
#
# COMPACT_ATOMS: atom_id res chain seq x y z
N MET A 1 -36.02 10.37 20.82
CA MET A 1 -34.74 9.71 20.49
C MET A 1 -34.03 10.65 19.55
N ASP A 2 -33.16 11.50 20.12
CA ASP A 2 -32.51 12.60 19.38
C ASP A 2 -31.54 12.06 18.35
N ALA A 3 -31.86 12.28 17.06
CA ALA A 3 -30.96 12.01 15.95
C ALA A 3 -29.66 12.86 16.01
N GLU A 4 -29.56 13.82 16.93
CA GLU A 4 -28.45 14.76 17.09
C GLU A 4 -27.26 14.23 17.90
N ARG A 5 -27.37 13.06 18.54
CA ARG A 5 -26.29 12.46 19.36
C ARG A 5 -25.74 11.16 18.77
N GLN A 6 -25.44 11.16 17.48
CA GLN A 6 -24.77 10.02 16.84
C GLN A 6 -23.25 10.16 16.90
N PRO A 7 -22.50 9.04 17.01
CA PRO A 7 -21.05 9.07 16.92
C PRO A 7 -20.60 9.55 15.54
N MET A 8 -19.62 10.45 15.53
CA MET A 8 -19.02 11.05 14.33
C MET A 8 -17.67 10.42 14.04
N VAL A 9 -17.06 10.79 12.92
CA VAL A 9 -15.77 10.25 12.46
C VAL A 9 -14.76 11.37 12.30
N LEU A 10 -13.81 11.44 13.23
CA LEU A 10 -12.63 12.28 13.09
C LEU A 10 -11.66 11.65 12.10
N THR A 11 -11.37 12.38 11.04
CA THR A 11 -10.39 12.01 10.02
C THR A 11 -9.18 12.93 10.13
N ILE A 12 -8.00 12.35 10.32
CA ILE A 12 -6.73 13.05 10.20
C ILE A 12 -6.05 12.62 8.91
N LEU A 13 -5.74 13.60 8.07
CA LEU A 13 -4.85 13.46 6.94
C LEU A 13 -3.46 13.91 7.36
N ASP A 14 -2.45 13.14 7.00
CA ASP A 14 -1.07 13.56 7.09
C ASP A 14 -0.37 13.32 5.76
N THR A 15 0.34 14.34 5.30
CA THR A 15 1.14 14.27 4.08
C THR A 15 2.59 13.98 4.43
N THR A 16 3.05 12.81 4.02
CA THR A 16 4.42 12.35 4.27
C THR A 16 5.34 12.62 3.07
N GLY A 17 6.65 12.71 3.34
CA GLY A 17 7.65 12.88 2.30
C GLY A 17 7.72 14.28 1.70
N ILE A 18 7.14 15.30 2.35
CA ILE A 18 7.17 16.70 1.88
C ILE A 18 8.60 17.18 1.61
N GLN A 19 9.53 16.92 2.54
CA GLN A 19 10.92 17.34 2.41
C GLN A 19 11.58 16.72 1.17
N SER A 20 11.45 15.41 0.99
CA SER A 20 11.97 14.71 -0.19
C SER A 20 11.28 15.14 -1.48
N PHE A 21 9.99 15.50 -1.42
CA PHE A 21 9.22 15.96 -2.58
C PHE A 21 9.67 17.36 -3.04
N ILE A 22 9.90 18.28 -2.10
CA ILE A 22 10.33 19.66 -2.41
C ILE A 22 11.81 19.72 -2.76
N PHE A 23 12.65 19.00 -2.02
CA PHE A 23 14.11 19.07 -2.11
C PHE A 23 14.74 17.87 -2.83
N GLY A 24 13.95 17.06 -3.55
CA GLY A 24 14.44 15.96 -4.37
C GLY A 24 15.23 16.39 -5.61
N THR A 25 15.40 17.70 -5.80
CA THR A 25 16.06 18.33 -6.94
C THR A 25 16.86 19.54 -6.49
N ASN A 26 17.97 19.82 -7.19
CA ASN A 26 18.78 21.02 -6.98
C ASN A 26 18.31 22.20 -7.86
N ASN A 27 17.17 22.07 -8.55
CA ASN A 27 16.61 23.12 -9.38
C ASN A 27 15.58 23.94 -8.58
N LEU A 28 15.91 25.20 -8.28
CA LEU A 28 15.05 26.09 -7.50
C LEU A 28 13.63 26.24 -8.07
N ARG A 29 13.47 26.34 -9.39
CA ARG A 29 12.15 26.46 -10.02
C ARG A 29 11.29 25.22 -9.75
N GLN A 30 11.91 24.04 -9.75
CA GLN A 30 11.23 22.79 -9.43
C GLN A 30 10.89 22.71 -7.94
N SER A 31 11.78 23.14 -7.05
CA SER A 31 11.49 23.17 -5.60
C SER A 31 10.37 24.15 -5.25
N VAL A 32 10.33 25.33 -5.86
CA VAL A 32 9.23 26.28 -5.69
C VAL A 32 7.92 25.69 -6.20
N GLY A 33 7.93 25.07 -7.40
CA GLY A 33 6.75 24.38 -7.93
C GLY A 33 6.27 23.23 -7.06
N ALA A 34 7.19 22.42 -6.53
CA ALA A 34 6.88 21.33 -5.62
C ALA A 34 6.30 21.83 -4.29
N SER A 35 6.81 22.95 -3.75
CA SER A 35 6.27 23.58 -2.55
C SER A 35 4.83 24.07 -2.78
N GLU A 36 4.54 24.68 -3.94
CA GLU A 36 3.17 25.08 -4.29
C GLU A 36 2.24 23.88 -4.48
N LEU A 37 2.72 22.78 -5.08
CA LEU A 37 1.96 21.54 -5.20
C LEU A 37 1.65 20.93 -3.83
N VAL A 38 2.59 20.96 -2.88
CA VAL A 38 2.34 20.52 -1.49
C VAL A 38 1.30 21.41 -0.81
N ARG A 39 1.41 22.74 -0.95
CA ARG A 39 0.42 23.67 -0.38
C ARG A 39 -0.97 23.42 -0.97
N TRP A 40 -1.06 23.26 -2.29
CA TRP A 40 -2.31 22.93 -2.96
C TRP A 40 -2.84 21.57 -2.50
N ALA A 41 -2.02 20.52 -2.48
CA ALA A 41 -2.43 19.17 -2.09
C ALA A 41 -2.95 19.08 -0.65
N THR A 42 -2.28 19.75 0.29
CA THR A 42 -2.60 19.66 1.73
C THR A 42 -3.77 20.56 2.14
N GLN A 43 -4.02 21.63 1.39
CA GLN A 43 -5.04 22.63 1.72
C GLN A 43 -6.08 22.76 0.61
N GLY A 44 -5.68 23.22 -0.58
CA GLY A 44 -6.58 23.50 -1.70
C GLY A 44 -7.37 22.28 -2.15
N ALA A 45 -6.69 21.23 -2.60
CA ALA A 45 -7.29 19.99 -3.09
C ALA A 45 -8.18 19.34 -2.03
N ALA A 46 -7.74 19.32 -0.77
CA ALA A 46 -8.55 18.78 0.33
C ALA A 46 -9.85 19.57 0.54
N ARG A 47 -9.83 20.90 0.44
CA ARG A 47 -11.07 21.72 0.52
C ARG A 47 -11.97 21.51 -0.69
N GLU A 48 -11.42 21.56 -1.89
CA GLU A 48 -12.16 21.36 -3.14
C GLU A 48 -12.88 20.01 -3.15
N VAL A 49 -12.16 18.92 -2.84
CA VAL A 49 -12.74 17.57 -2.77
C VAL A 49 -13.77 17.46 -1.65
N LEU A 50 -13.56 18.12 -0.50
CA LEU A 50 -14.55 18.10 0.58
C LEU A 50 -15.87 18.73 0.15
N ILE A 51 -15.80 19.88 -0.54
CA ILE A 51 -16.97 20.59 -1.09
C ILE A 51 -17.65 19.75 -2.17
N GLU A 52 -16.89 19.09 -3.05
CA GLU A 52 -17.43 18.21 -4.09
C GLU A 52 -18.19 17.00 -3.51
N VAL A 53 -17.64 16.39 -2.46
CA VAL A 53 -18.22 15.18 -1.83
C VAL A 53 -19.41 15.53 -0.93
N CYS A 54 -19.32 16.60 -0.15
CA CYS A 54 -20.33 16.94 0.84
C CYS A 54 -21.39 17.94 0.33
N GLY A 55 -21.03 18.77 -0.65
CA GLY A 55 -21.80 19.94 -1.07
C GLY A 55 -21.38 21.21 -0.31
N ALA A 56 -21.39 22.35 -1.00
CA ALA A 56 -20.95 23.64 -0.46
C ALA A 56 -21.77 24.13 0.76
N ASP A 57 -23.04 23.74 0.83
CA ASP A 57 -23.94 24.08 1.95
C ASP A 57 -23.84 23.12 3.14
N ALA A 58 -23.01 22.08 3.04
CA ALA A 58 -22.89 21.03 4.06
C ALA A 58 -21.52 21.01 4.76
N VAL A 59 -20.71 22.07 4.60
CA VAL A 59 -19.37 22.24 5.17
C VAL A 59 -19.19 23.65 5.73
N ASN A 60 -18.21 23.87 6.63
CA ASN A 60 -17.92 25.19 7.24
C ASN A 60 -16.81 25.96 6.53
N ILE A 61 -16.28 25.47 5.42
CA ILE A 61 -15.14 26.06 4.75
C ILE A 61 -15.44 26.30 3.27
N ALA A 62 -15.10 27.49 2.78
CA ALA A 62 -15.18 27.82 1.37
C ALA A 62 -13.92 27.36 0.61
N ALA A 63 -14.01 27.34 -0.73
CA ALA A 63 -12.89 26.91 -1.59
C ALA A 63 -11.64 27.78 -1.41
N ASP A 64 -11.81 29.08 -1.13
CA ASP A 64 -10.72 30.03 -0.84
C ASP A 64 -10.10 29.85 0.56
N GLY A 65 -10.67 28.98 1.39
CA GLY A 65 -10.22 28.70 2.75
C GLY A 65 -10.83 29.59 3.82
N THR A 66 -11.78 30.47 3.48
CA THR A 66 -12.53 31.24 4.47
C THR A 66 -13.50 30.33 5.23
N PHE A 67 -13.57 30.50 6.55
CA PHE A 67 -14.58 29.86 7.36
C PHE A 67 -15.91 30.58 7.18
N LEU A 68 -16.99 29.82 7.01
CA LEU A 68 -18.31 30.38 6.75
C LEU A 68 -18.97 30.80 8.07
N ASP A 69 -19.21 32.11 8.22
CA ASP A 69 -19.77 32.74 9.43
C ASP A 69 -21.10 32.14 9.91
N ARG A 70 -21.87 31.52 9.00
CA ARG A 70 -23.16 30.86 9.29
C ARG A 70 -23.04 29.69 10.29
N TYR A 71 -21.83 29.28 10.65
CA TYR A 71 -21.54 28.21 11.60
C TYR A 71 -20.63 28.65 12.77
N LEU A 72 -20.34 29.95 12.93
CA LEU A 72 -19.49 30.49 14.00
C LEU A 72 -20.26 30.90 15.28
N ALA A 73 -21.57 30.68 15.35
CA ALA A 73 -22.33 30.89 16.57
C ALA A 73 -21.93 29.84 17.62
N PHE A 74 -21.55 30.30 18.82
CA PHE A 74 -21.08 29.52 19.97
C PHE A 74 -21.51 28.04 19.92
N PRO A 75 -20.57 27.08 19.79
CA PRO A 75 -20.94 25.68 19.71
C PRO A 75 -21.74 25.29 20.96
N PRO A 76 -22.86 24.55 20.82
CA PRO A 76 -23.47 23.91 21.97
C PRO A 76 -22.42 23.05 22.67
N ALA A 77 -22.48 22.95 24.01
CA ALA A 77 -21.48 22.19 24.77
C ALA A 77 -21.34 20.75 24.24
N GLY A 78 -20.13 20.38 23.82
CA GLY A 78 -19.81 19.05 23.28
C GLY A 78 -19.44 19.07 21.79
N VAL A 79 -19.21 17.89 21.21
CA VAL A 79 -19.00 17.72 19.77
C VAL A 79 -20.37 17.39 19.17
N VAL A 80 -21.14 18.42 18.79
CA VAL A 80 -22.49 18.25 18.24
C VAL A 80 -22.49 18.72 16.79
N PRO A 81 -22.97 17.92 15.83
CA PRO A 81 -22.96 18.28 14.43
C PRO A 81 -23.94 19.43 14.16
N THR A 82 -23.46 20.47 13.49
CA THR A 82 -24.35 21.55 13.05
C THR A 82 -25.43 21.01 12.11
N PRO A 83 -26.72 21.36 12.27
CA PRO A 83 -27.79 20.84 11.43
C PRO A 83 -27.51 21.04 9.93
N GLY A 84 -27.70 19.97 9.14
CA GLY A 84 -27.43 19.97 7.69
C GLY A 84 -25.96 19.77 7.29
N MET A 85 -25.02 19.81 8.23
CA MET A 85 -23.58 19.73 7.96
C MET A 85 -23.09 18.27 7.89
N GLN A 86 -22.45 17.89 6.80
CA GLN A 86 -21.90 16.55 6.59
C GLN A 86 -20.44 16.42 7.06
N ALA A 87 -19.67 17.50 6.95
CA ALA A 87 -18.29 17.52 7.39
C ALA A 87 -17.85 18.90 7.90
N GLU A 88 -17.12 18.92 9.00
CA GLU A 88 -16.54 20.11 9.61
C GLU A 88 -15.01 20.10 9.46
N TRP A 89 -14.49 21.12 8.80
CA TRP A 89 -13.06 21.40 8.76
C TRP A 89 -12.64 22.00 10.09
N ILE A 90 -11.73 21.33 10.80
CA ILE A 90 -11.25 21.80 12.11
C ILE A 90 -9.98 22.64 11.92
N ASN A 91 -8.96 22.07 11.28
CA ASN A 91 -7.66 22.72 11.12
C ASN A 91 -6.87 22.10 9.97
N ALA A 92 -6.00 22.91 9.35
CA ALA A 92 -4.94 22.42 8.49
C ALA A 92 -3.64 23.19 8.73
N GLY A 93 -2.55 22.46 9.00
CA GLY A 93 -1.25 23.06 9.26
C GLY A 93 -0.14 22.01 9.34
N GLY A 94 1.06 22.37 8.85
CA GLY A 94 2.25 21.52 8.97
C GLY A 94 2.16 20.14 8.29
N GLY A 95 1.30 19.99 7.28
CA GLY A 95 1.05 18.72 6.59
C GLY A 95 -0.06 17.87 7.21
N ASN A 96 -0.67 18.32 8.32
CA ASN A 96 -1.82 17.67 8.94
C ASN A 96 -3.11 18.43 8.67
N THR A 97 -4.17 17.71 8.36
CA THR A 97 -5.53 18.24 8.18
C THR A 97 -6.51 17.43 9.01
N GLN A 98 -7.35 18.10 9.79
CA GLN A 98 -8.30 17.49 10.71
C GLN A 98 -9.72 17.84 10.26
N ILE A 99 -10.53 16.82 10.01
CA ILE A 99 -11.91 16.98 9.51
C ILE A 99 -12.80 16.02 10.29
N LEU A 100 -13.93 16.52 10.77
CA LEU A 100 -14.95 15.73 11.45
C LEU A 100 -16.08 15.43 10.47
N PHE A 101 -16.40 14.16 10.25
CA PHE A 101 -17.49 13.73 9.37
C PHE A 101 -18.66 13.21 10.18
N ARG A 102 -19.88 13.46 9.68
CA ARG A 102 -21.09 12.86 10.24
C ARG A 102 -21.10 11.34 10.04
N GLU A 103 -20.67 10.87 8.86
CA GLU A 103 -20.67 9.45 8.51
C GLU A 103 -19.29 8.94 8.05
N ARG A 104 -19.01 7.68 8.36
CA ARG A 104 -17.78 6.99 7.95
C ARG A 104 -17.70 6.76 6.44
N THR A 105 -18.84 6.57 5.79
CA THR A 105 -19.00 6.44 4.34
C THR A 105 -18.46 7.68 3.63
N THR A 106 -18.97 8.86 3.99
CA THR A 106 -18.51 10.16 3.46
C THR A 106 -17.02 10.39 3.72
N ALA A 107 -16.51 10.04 4.91
CA ALA A 107 -15.09 10.15 5.22
C ALA A 107 -14.22 9.29 4.29
N LYS A 108 -14.67 8.07 3.96
CA LYS A 108 -13.97 7.17 3.03
C LYS A 108 -14.04 7.66 1.59
N GLU A 109 -15.20 8.13 1.15
CA GLU A 109 -15.40 8.70 -0.19
C GLU A 109 -14.50 9.92 -0.41
N PHE A 110 -14.45 10.82 0.58
CA PHE A 110 -13.55 11.95 0.60
C PHE A 110 -12.08 11.55 0.46
N VAL A 111 -11.60 10.61 1.30
CA VAL A 111 -10.21 10.13 1.23
C VAL A 111 -9.92 9.47 -0.11
N GLY A 112 -10.85 8.69 -0.66
CA GLY A 112 -10.71 8.05 -1.97
C GLY A 112 -10.59 9.07 -3.11
N ALA A 113 -11.50 10.04 -3.16
CA ALA A 113 -11.50 11.12 -4.16
C ALA A 113 -10.24 11.99 -4.06
N LEU A 114 -9.82 12.35 -2.85
CA LEU A 114 -8.60 13.13 -2.61
C LEU A 114 -7.37 12.33 -3.04
N SER A 115 -7.30 11.05 -2.68
CA SER A 115 -6.18 10.18 -3.07
C SER A 115 -6.05 10.09 -4.59
N LEU A 116 -7.16 9.90 -5.30
CA LEU A 116 -7.17 9.85 -6.77
C LEU A 116 -6.69 11.17 -7.39
N ARG A 117 -7.12 12.30 -6.84
CA ARG A 117 -6.71 13.63 -7.34
C ARG A 117 -5.23 13.89 -7.12
N LEU A 118 -4.71 13.55 -5.94
CA LEU A 118 -3.28 13.68 -5.64
C LEU A 118 -2.43 12.76 -6.50
N LEU A 119 -2.91 11.53 -6.77
CA LEU A 119 -2.24 10.62 -7.70
C LEU A 119 -2.11 11.20 -9.11
N GLN A 120 -3.07 12.00 -9.58
CA GLN A 120 -3.04 12.57 -10.93
C GLN A 120 -2.23 13.86 -11.03
N ALA A 121 -2.28 14.71 -10.00
CA ALA A 121 -1.75 16.08 -10.05
C ALA A 121 -0.45 16.28 -9.26
N ALA A 122 -0.17 15.43 -8.26
CA ALA A 122 0.97 15.58 -7.35
C ALA A 122 1.61 14.22 -7.02
N ALA A 123 1.87 13.40 -8.04
CA ALA A 123 2.40 12.07 -7.81
C ALA A 123 3.80 12.06 -7.17
N GLY A 124 3.99 11.07 -6.30
CA GLY A 124 5.12 11.01 -5.38
C GLY A 124 4.80 11.62 -4.01
N LEU A 125 3.78 12.47 -3.91
CA LEU A 125 3.26 12.92 -2.63
C LEU A 125 2.42 11.81 -1.98
N THR A 126 2.73 11.46 -0.74
CA THR A 126 2.07 10.34 -0.05
C THR A 126 1.13 10.88 1.04
N LEU A 127 -0.16 10.63 0.87
CA LEU A 127 -1.20 10.94 1.85
C LEU A 127 -1.49 9.73 2.73
N VAL A 128 -1.54 9.94 4.04
CA VAL A 128 -1.93 8.93 5.03
C VAL A 128 -3.16 9.42 5.77
N ALA A 129 -4.25 8.67 5.72
CA ALA A 129 -5.48 8.99 6.43
C ALA A 129 -5.73 8.00 7.59
N ALA A 130 -6.21 8.51 8.72
CA ALA A 130 -6.76 7.69 9.80
C ALA A 130 -8.13 8.21 10.23
N HIS A 131 -9.03 7.27 10.56
CA HIS A 131 -10.39 7.56 11.00
C HIS A 131 -10.56 7.06 12.44
N VAL A 132 -11.10 7.90 13.32
CA VAL A 132 -11.39 7.59 14.72
C VAL A 132 -12.83 8.00 15.02
N ASP A 133 -13.60 7.10 15.62
CA ASP A 133 -14.96 7.43 16.04
C ASP A 133 -14.93 8.34 17.28
N VAL A 134 -15.80 9.35 17.26
CA VAL A 134 -15.94 10.40 18.27
C VAL A 134 -17.38 10.39 18.77
N GLU A 135 -17.55 10.04 20.04
CA GLU A 135 -18.82 10.10 20.72
C GLU A 135 -19.17 11.56 21.04
N PRO A 136 -20.46 11.96 21.09
CA PRO A 136 -20.87 13.36 21.22
C PRO A 136 -20.33 14.09 22.46
N ASP A 137 -20.11 13.36 23.55
CA ASP A 137 -19.61 13.82 24.84
C ASP A 137 -18.10 13.62 25.04
N ALA A 138 -17.40 13.11 24.02
CA ALA A 138 -15.97 12.86 24.09
C ALA A 138 -15.14 14.16 24.08
N ILE A 139 -13.99 14.12 24.76
CA ILE A 139 -13.00 15.20 24.69
C ILE A 139 -12.27 15.09 23.33
N LEU A 140 -12.54 16.04 22.43
CA LEU A 140 -11.98 16.03 21.07
C LEU A 140 -10.44 15.94 21.05
N ALA A 141 -9.76 16.60 21.99
CA ALA A 141 -8.30 16.57 22.10
C ALA A 141 -7.73 15.15 22.27
N GLU A 142 -8.40 14.29 23.06
CA GLU A 142 -7.98 12.90 23.26
C GLU A 142 -8.17 12.07 21.98
N LYS A 143 -9.26 12.34 21.25
CA LYS A 143 -9.55 11.68 19.97
C LYS A 143 -8.56 12.11 18.88
N VAL A 144 -8.16 13.38 18.87
CA VAL A 144 -7.10 13.90 18.00
C VAL A 144 -5.77 13.20 18.29
N ASP A 145 -5.35 13.08 19.56
CA ASP A 145 -4.13 12.35 19.91
C ASP A 145 -4.18 10.88 19.47
N LYS A 146 -5.31 10.21 19.69
CA LYS A 146 -5.53 8.83 19.20
C LYS A 146 -5.43 8.73 17.68
N ALA A 147 -5.99 9.69 16.95
CA ALA A 147 -5.95 9.72 15.49
C ALA A 147 -4.52 9.99 14.98
N ILE A 148 -3.77 10.90 15.61
CA ILE A 148 -2.35 11.15 15.29
C ILE A 148 -1.52 9.88 15.51
N LYS A 149 -1.73 9.18 16.65
CA LYS A 149 -1.07 7.89 16.90
C LYS A 149 -1.42 6.83 15.84
N ALA A 150 -2.67 6.80 15.38
CA ALA A 150 -3.09 5.88 14.32
C ALA A 150 -2.44 6.22 12.97
N VAL A 151 -2.35 7.51 12.62
CA VAL A 151 -1.59 7.98 11.46
C VAL A 151 -0.13 7.57 11.56
N ASN A 152 0.54 7.85 12.68
CA ASN A 152 1.94 7.50 12.88
C ASN A 152 2.20 6.00 12.78
N ARG A 153 1.30 5.17 13.32
CA ARG A 153 1.36 3.70 13.14
C ARG A 153 1.24 3.32 11.67
N LYS A 154 0.33 3.93 10.91
CA LYS A 154 0.20 3.66 9.46
C LYS A 154 1.46 4.09 8.68
N LYS A 155 2.12 5.18 9.09
CA LYS A 155 3.41 5.59 8.51
C LYS A 155 4.53 4.58 8.80
N SER A 156 4.63 4.09 10.03
CA SER A 156 5.68 3.13 10.43
C SER A 156 5.44 1.73 9.86
N HIS A 157 4.18 1.33 9.74
CA HIS A 157 3.74 0.08 9.10
C HIS A 157 3.46 0.26 7.61
N ARG A 158 4.10 1.24 6.94
CA ARG A 158 4.00 1.36 5.49
C ARG A 158 4.45 0.03 4.90
N GLN A 159 3.50 -0.73 4.35
CA GLN A 159 3.82 -1.90 3.56
C GLN A 159 4.60 -1.38 2.35
N TRP A 160 5.90 -1.67 2.35
CA TRP A 160 6.73 -1.40 1.21
C TRP A 160 6.15 -2.20 0.05
N SER A 161 5.89 -1.51 -1.05
CA SER A 161 5.60 -2.12 -2.35
C SER A 161 6.72 -3.11 -2.67
N ALA A 162 6.52 -4.39 -2.36
CA ALA A 162 7.44 -5.42 -2.80
C ALA A 162 7.25 -5.56 -4.32
N PRO A 163 8.33 -5.49 -5.12
CA PRO A 163 8.22 -5.76 -6.53
C PRO A 163 7.56 -7.13 -6.74
N GLN A 164 6.62 -7.23 -7.68
CA GLN A 164 6.14 -8.53 -8.13
C GLN A 164 7.33 -9.34 -8.67
N LEU A 165 7.85 -10.23 -7.82
CA LEU A 165 8.88 -11.19 -8.18
C LEU A 165 8.30 -12.11 -9.25
N GLY A 166 8.57 -11.82 -10.53
CA GLY A 166 8.07 -12.61 -11.65
C GLY A 166 7.55 -11.80 -12.84
N LEU A 167 7.31 -10.50 -12.70
CA LEU A 167 7.14 -9.63 -13.86
C LEU A 167 8.50 -9.06 -14.26
N GLY A 168 8.86 -9.17 -15.54
CA GLY A 168 10.11 -8.61 -16.10
C GLY A 168 10.19 -7.07 -16.05
N VAL A 169 9.17 -6.42 -15.49
CA VAL A 169 9.16 -4.97 -15.23
C VAL A 169 9.61 -4.74 -13.79
N THR A 170 10.92 -4.89 -13.55
CA THR A 170 11.59 -4.34 -12.37
C THR A 170 11.86 -2.85 -12.49
N ALA A 171 11.44 -2.23 -13.60
CA ALA A 171 11.50 -0.78 -13.74
C ALA A 171 10.55 -0.15 -12.72
N SER A 172 11.11 0.65 -11.82
CA SER A 172 10.35 1.62 -11.04
C SER A 172 9.41 2.36 -11.98
N CYS A 173 8.12 2.44 -11.64
CA CYS A 173 7.22 3.30 -12.36
C CYS A 173 7.86 4.69 -12.44
N GLN A 174 8.01 5.23 -13.65
CA GLN A 174 8.65 6.52 -13.87
C GLN A 174 7.95 7.67 -13.10
N TYR A 175 6.72 7.42 -12.66
CA TYR A 175 5.85 8.37 -11.99
C TYR A 175 5.78 8.16 -10.47
N THR A 176 5.70 6.92 -9.98
CA THR A 176 5.60 6.65 -8.52
C THR A 176 6.93 6.24 -7.88
N GLY A 177 7.93 5.86 -8.67
CA GLY A 177 9.19 5.27 -8.19
C GLY A 177 9.05 3.85 -7.63
N LEU A 178 7.81 3.33 -7.54
CA LEU A 178 7.48 2.05 -6.94
C LEU A 178 7.24 0.99 -8.04
N PRO A 179 7.57 -0.28 -7.79
CA PRO A 179 7.27 -1.37 -8.73
C PRO A 179 5.77 -1.68 -8.78
N ALA A 180 5.32 -2.41 -9.80
CA ALA A 180 3.95 -2.94 -9.83
C ALA A 180 3.71 -3.86 -8.63
N THR A 181 2.60 -3.65 -7.91
CA THR A 181 2.23 -4.38 -6.69
C THR A 181 0.88 -5.08 -6.85
N THR A 182 0.73 -6.23 -6.20
CA THR A 182 -0.57 -6.79 -5.81
C THR A 182 -0.90 -6.40 -4.38
N GLU A 183 -2.18 -6.18 -4.08
CA GLU A 183 -2.69 -6.20 -2.70
C GLU A 183 -2.43 -7.59 -2.11
N TYR A 184 -1.71 -7.65 -0.99
CA TYR A 184 -1.73 -8.85 -0.14
C TYR A 184 -2.98 -8.75 0.73
N ALA A 185 -4.06 -9.43 0.32
CA ALA A 185 -5.11 -9.77 1.27
C ALA A 185 -4.46 -10.62 2.38
N GLU A 186 -4.74 -10.29 3.65
CA GLU A 186 -4.06 -10.81 4.86
C GLU A 186 -4.11 -12.35 5.03
N GLU A 187 -4.67 -13.12 4.09
CA GLU A 187 -4.83 -14.58 4.16
C GLU A 187 -4.66 -15.30 2.81
N SER A 188 -3.94 -14.76 1.82
CA SER A 188 -3.72 -15.54 0.59
C SER A 188 -2.66 -16.62 0.85
N GLU A 189 -3.08 -17.88 1.05
CA GLU A 189 -2.17 -19.02 0.92
C GLU A 189 -1.40 -18.88 -0.40
N PRO A 190 -0.06 -18.96 -0.42
CA PRO A 190 0.74 -18.87 -1.65
C PRO A 190 0.29 -19.85 -2.74
N SER A 191 -0.37 -20.95 -2.36
CA SER A 191 -0.91 -21.98 -3.23
C SER A 191 -2.22 -21.60 -3.94
N ALA A 192 -2.95 -20.54 -3.50
CA ALA A 192 -4.29 -20.22 -3.99
C ALA A 192 -4.34 -19.99 -5.50
N LEU A 193 -3.37 -19.25 -6.05
CA LEU A 193 -3.26 -19.02 -7.50
C LEU A 193 -2.91 -20.31 -8.26
N ILE A 194 -2.13 -21.21 -7.66
CA ILE A 194 -1.73 -22.48 -8.26
C ILE A 194 -2.93 -23.42 -8.34
N ARG A 195 -3.83 -23.38 -7.34
CA ARG A 195 -5.08 -24.15 -7.37
C ARG A 195 -5.96 -23.76 -8.57
N ILE A 196 -6.09 -22.46 -8.85
CA ILE A 196 -6.80 -21.98 -10.04
C ILE A 196 -6.11 -22.46 -11.33
N ALA A 197 -4.78 -22.31 -11.41
CA ALA A 197 -4.02 -22.78 -12.58
C ALA A 197 -4.14 -24.31 -12.79
N ARG A 198 -4.23 -25.06 -11.69
CA ARG A 198 -4.45 -26.51 -11.69
C ARG A 198 -5.82 -26.87 -12.29
N GLU A 199 -6.88 -26.18 -11.89
CA GLU A 199 -8.23 -26.41 -12.45
C GLU A 199 -8.24 -26.20 -13.98
N VAL A 200 -7.62 -25.12 -14.45
CA VAL A 200 -7.51 -24.82 -15.89
C VAL A 200 -6.68 -25.90 -16.61
N ARG A 201 -5.55 -26.32 -16.04
CA ARG A 201 -4.73 -27.42 -16.60
C ARG A 201 -5.52 -28.72 -16.70
N ASP A 202 -6.25 -29.07 -15.65
CA ASP A 202 -6.96 -30.35 -15.58
C ASP A 202 -8.14 -30.36 -16.58
N ALA A 203 -8.83 -29.23 -16.77
CA ALA A 203 -9.82 -29.05 -17.83
C ALA A 203 -9.21 -29.14 -19.24
N TYR A 204 -8.03 -28.53 -19.45
CA TYR A 204 -7.31 -28.64 -20.72
C TYR A 204 -6.87 -30.08 -21.01
N LEU A 205 -6.39 -30.81 -20.00
CA LEU A 205 -6.05 -32.22 -20.12
C LEU A 205 -7.27 -33.07 -20.48
N ALA A 206 -8.42 -32.83 -19.84
CA ALA A 206 -9.65 -33.59 -20.12
C ALA A 206 -10.14 -33.40 -21.56
N THR A 207 -9.94 -32.20 -22.13
CA THR A 207 -10.42 -31.87 -23.49
C THR A 207 -9.43 -32.25 -24.59
N THR A 208 -8.12 -32.17 -24.33
CA THR A 208 -7.08 -32.35 -25.35
C THR A 208 -6.25 -33.62 -25.19
N GLY A 209 -6.32 -34.30 -24.05
CA GLY A 209 -5.44 -35.41 -23.68
C GLY A 209 -4.00 -35.00 -23.36
N ARG A 210 -3.67 -33.69 -23.39
CA ARG A 210 -2.31 -33.18 -23.18
C ARG A 210 -2.17 -32.53 -21.81
N ARG A 211 -1.17 -33.00 -21.04
CA ARG A 211 -0.85 -32.42 -19.72
C ARG A 211 0.11 -31.23 -19.86
N ILE A 212 -0.24 -30.10 -19.27
CA ILE A 212 0.63 -28.91 -19.16
C ILE A 212 1.33 -28.94 -17.80
N LEU A 213 2.63 -28.65 -17.77
CA LEU A 213 3.37 -28.49 -16.51
C LEU A 213 3.13 -27.09 -15.94
N ILE A 214 2.85 -27.02 -14.65
CA ILE A 214 2.75 -25.75 -13.93
C ILE A 214 4.12 -25.43 -13.33
N VAL A 215 4.63 -24.26 -13.67
CA VAL A 215 5.86 -23.71 -13.11
C VAL A 215 5.48 -22.59 -12.12
N ALA A 216 5.96 -22.66 -10.89
CA ALA A 216 5.77 -21.62 -9.87
C ALA A 216 7.07 -21.43 -9.08
N GLY A 217 7.27 -20.34 -8.33
CA GLY A 217 8.49 -20.22 -7.54
C GLY A 217 8.92 -18.82 -7.16
N ASN A 218 10.23 -18.57 -7.26
CA ASN A 218 11.03 -17.58 -6.51
C ASN A 218 11.14 -17.91 -5.02
N VAL A 219 11.19 -19.21 -4.70
CA VAL A 219 11.41 -19.69 -3.32
C VAL A 219 12.88 -20.02 -3.09
N VAL A 220 13.27 -20.07 -1.81
CA VAL A 220 14.64 -20.38 -1.36
C VAL A 220 14.66 -21.34 -0.16
N THR A 221 13.53 -21.98 0.12
CA THR A 221 13.33 -22.87 1.26
C THR A 221 12.58 -24.14 0.85
N ALA A 222 12.85 -25.24 1.56
CA ALA A 222 12.15 -26.50 1.38
C ALA A 222 10.64 -26.38 1.64
N ASP A 223 10.23 -25.57 2.62
CA ASP A 223 8.80 -25.36 2.92
C ASP A 223 8.08 -24.65 1.77
N GLY A 224 8.72 -23.65 1.16
CA GLY A 224 8.17 -23.02 -0.05
C GLY A 224 8.02 -23.99 -1.20
N VAL A 225 8.92 -24.96 -1.35
CA VAL A 225 8.78 -26.03 -2.36
C VAL A 225 7.58 -26.92 -2.04
N ARG A 226 7.43 -27.36 -0.78
CA ARG A 226 6.30 -28.20 -0.34
C ARG A 226 4.97 -27.52 -0.61
N ASP A 227 4.85 -26.23 -0.28
CA ASP A 227 3.62 -25.46 -0.48
C ASP A 227 3.24 -25.36 -1.96
N LEU A 228 4.21 -25.05 -2.83
CA LEU A 228 3.96 -24.90 -4.26
C LEU A 228 3.64 -26.23 -4.94
N VAL A 229 4.34 -27.30 -4.56
CA VAL A 229 4.10 -28.65 -5.11
C VAL A 229 2.76 -29.20 -4.62
N ALA A 230 2.41 -28.99 -3.34
CA ALA A 230 1.07 -29.31 -2.82
C ALA A 230 -0.04 -28.55 -3.57
N GLY A 231 0.23 -27.30 -3.97
CA GLY A 231 -0.66 -26.51 -4.84
C GLY A 231 -0.82 -27.09 -6.26
N GLY A 232 0.13 -27.90 -6.72
CA GLY A 232 0.09 -28.57 -8.04
C GLY A 232 1.18 -28.16 -9.02
N ALA A 233 2.20 -27.41 -8.57
CA ALA A 233 3.38 -27.11 -9.38
C ALA A 233 4.21 -28.37 -9.63
N GLY A 234 4.63 -28.56 -10.88
CA GLY A 234 5.55 -29.65 -11.27
C GLY A 234 7.00 -29.19 -11.39
N ILE A 235 7.23 -27.88 -11.57
CA ILE A 235 8.55 -27.27 -11.61
C ILE A 235 8.55 -26.07 -10.67
N VAL A 236 9.57 -25.98 -9.82
CA VAL A 236 9.75 -24.90 -8.84
C VAL A 236 10.93 -24.02 -9.25
N LYS A 237 10.67 -22.74 -9.54
CA LYS A 237 11.73 -21.75 -9.77
C LYS A 237 12.39 -21.38 -8.44
N VAL A 238 13.71 -21.47 -8.37
CA VAL A 238 14.49 -21.25 -7.16
C VAL A 238 15.40 -20.03 -7.30
N GLY A 239 15.44 -19.20 -6.25
CA GLY A 239 16.33 -18.04 -6.14
C GLY A 239 15.62 -16.69 -6.28
N VAL A 240 16.19 -15.66 -5.63
CA VAL A 240 15.66 -14.28 -5.57
C VAL A 240 16.64 -13.27 -6.18
N GLY A 241 17.78 -13.74 -6.69
CA GLY A 241 18.78 -12.88 -7.32
C GLY A 241 20.08 -13.60 -7.65
N PRO A 242 20.96 -12.92 -8.40
CA PRO A 242 22.23 -13.45 -8.89
C PRO A 242 23.31 -13.55 -7.81
N GLY A 243 24.11 -14.62 -7.85
CA GLY A 243 25.43 -14.66 -7.23
C GLY A 243 25.64 -15.76 -6.17
N ALA A 244 26.88 -16.26 -6.12
CA ALA A 244 27.32 -17.29 -5.17
C ALA A 244 27.21 -16.85 -3.69
N MET A 245 27.68 -15.65 -3.36
CA MET A 245 27.62 -15.08 -2.01
C MET A 245 26.48 -14.07 -1.90
N CYS A 246 25.68 -14.19 -0.83
CA CYS A 246 24.63 -13.22 -0.54
C CYS A 246 25.23 -12.02 0.21
N THR A 247 25.63 -10.98 -0.50
CA THR A 247 26.15 -9.74 0.10
C THR A 247 25.08 -9.02 0.92
N THR A 248 23.81 -9.10 0.51
CA THR A 248 22.68 -8.59 1.30
C THR A 248 22.59 -9.23 2.67
N ARG A 249 22.86 -10.54 2.79
CA ARG A 249 22.90 -11.24 4.08
C ARG A 249 24.05 -10.73 4.97
N MET A 250 25.18 -10.34 4.38
CA MET A 250 26.28 -9.73 5.14
C MET A 250 25.90 -8.36 5.71
N MET A 251 25.10 -7.57 4.99
CA MET A 251 24.71 -6.22 5.40
C MET A 251 23.46 -6.17 6.28
N THR A 252 22.50 -7.07 6.03
CA THR A 252 21.14 -6.98 6.61
C THR A 252 20.75 -8.21 7.43
N ALA A 253 21.59 -9.25 7.46
CA ALA A 253 21.26 -10.59 7.95
C ALA A 253 20.08 -11.28 7.22
N VAL A 254 19.48 -10.63 6.23
CA VAL A 254 18.40 -11.15 5.40
C VAL A 254 18.96 -11.62 4.06
N GLY A 255 18.63 -12.87 3.69
CA GLY A 255 18.99 -13.46 2.40
C GLY A 255 19.45 -14.91 2.50
N ARG A 256 19.41 -15.61 1.37
CA ARG A 256 19.83 -17.01 1.22
C ARG A 256 20.87 -17.12 0.09
N PRO A 257 22.07 -17.67 0.34
CA PRO A 257 23.04 -17.95 -0.71
C PRO A 257 22.47 -18.90 -1.77
N GLN A 258 22.84 -18.71 -3.04
CA GLN A 258 22.30 -19.49 -4.16
C GLN A 258 22.55 -20.99 -4.00
N PHE A 259 23.76 -21.38 -3.60
CA PHE A 259 24.10 -22.81 -3.45
C PHE A 259 23.21 -23.52 -2.43
N SER A 260 23.06 -22.97 -1.22
CA SER A 260 22.23 -23.59 -0.19
C SER A 260 20.74 -23.53 -0.53
N ALA A 261 20.29 -22.45 -1.19
CA ALA A 261 18.91 -22.35 -1.67
C ALA A 261 18.60 -23.46 -2.69
N VAL A 262 19.46 -23.66 -3.69
CA VAL A 262 19.28 -24.71 -4.70
C VAL A 262 19.37 -26.09 -4.06
N LEU A 263 20.38 -26.36 -3.22
CA LEU A 263 20.56 -27.66 -2.58
C LEU A 263 19.33 -28.10 -1.78
N GLU A 264 18.85 -27.25 -0.88
CA GLU A 264 17.71 -27.58 -0.02
C GLU A 264 16.40 -27.72 -0.81
N THR A 265 16.21 -26.88 -1.82
CA THR A 265 14.98 -26.90 -2.62
C THR A 265 14.96 -28.04 -3.64
N ALA A 266 16.11 -28.39 -4.22
CA ALA A 266 16.27 -29.52 -5.13
C ALA A 266 15.99 -30.84 -4.41
N GLN A 267 16.53 -31.00 -3.19
CA GLN A 267 16.26 -32.16 -2.34
C GLN A 267 14.76 -32.28 -2.02
N ALA A 268 14.13 -31.20 -1.55
CA ALA A 268 12.71 -31.18 -1.24
C ALA A 268 11.83 -31.44 -2.49
N ALA A 269 12.20 -30.91 -3.66
CA ALA A 269 11.46 -31.14 -4.89
C ALA A 269 11.56 -32.60 -5.34
N ALA A 270 12.75 -33.20 -5.25
CA ALA A 270 12.97 -34.60 -5.60
C ALA A 270 12.15 -35.56 -4.72
N GLU A 271 12.08 -35.30 -3.40
CA GLU A 271 11.24 -36.06 -2.46
C GLU A 271 9.75 -36.05 -2.85
N LEU A 272 9.30 -34.98 -3.50
CA LEU A 272 7.90 -34.78 -3.91
C LEU A 272 7.64 -35.14 -5.39
N GLY A 273 8.66 -35.63 -6.12
CA GLY A 273 8.56 -35.93 -7.54
C GLY A 273 8.42 -34.69 -8.44
N ALA A 274 8.87 -33.54 -7.97
CA ALA A 274 8.93 -32.29 -8.71
C ALA A 274 10.38 -31.96 -9.15
N HIS A 275 10.53 -30.95 -10.01
CA HIS A 275 11.83 -30.48 -10.47
C HIS A 275 12.10 -29.04 -10.04
N VAL A 276 13.37 -28.66 -9.96
CA VAL A 276 13.78 -27.27 -9.73
C VAL A 276 14.26 -26.61 -11.02
N TRP A 277 14.00 -25.31 -11.11
CA TRP A 277 14.57 -24.42 -12.11
C TRP A 277 15.41 -23.35 -11.39
N ALA A 278 16.73 -23.55 -11.39
CA ALA A 278 17.69 -22.76 -10.62
C ALA A 278 18.28 -21.54 -11.37
N ASP A 279 17.55 -20.95 -12.33
CA ASP A 279 17.95 -19.70 -13.00
C ASP A 279 17.41 -18.46 -12.27
N GLY A 280 17.54 -18.43 -10.95
CA GLY A 280 17.12 -17.29 -10.11
C GLY A 280 17.96 -16.02 -10.31
N GLY A 281 18.84 -15.97 -11.32
CA GLY A 281 19.80 -14.90 -11.54
C GLY A 281 21.17 -15.39 -12.01
N VAL A 282 21.25 -16.35 -12.93
CA VAL A 282 22.58 -16.69 -13.48
C VAL A 282 23.15 -15.47 -14.21
N ARG A 283 24.38 -15.06 -13.86
CA ARG A 283 25.11 -13.99 -14.57
C ARG A 283 26.48 -14.42 -15.07
N TYR A 284 27.11 -15.37 -14.38
CA TYR A 284 28.45 -15.84 -14.70
C TYR A 284 28.48 -17.37 -14.80
N PRO A 285 29.41 -17.96 -15.59
CA PRO A 285 29.53 -19.41 -15.72
C PRO A 285 29.63 -20.17 -14.38
N ARG A 286 30.25 -19.56 -13.37
CA ARG A 286 30.33 -20.14 -12.03
C ARG A 286 28.96 -20.35 -11.36
N ASP A 287 27.98 -19.50 -11.66
CA ASP A 287 26.64 -19.59 -11.05
C ASP A 287 25.91 -20.83 -11.59
N VAL A 288 26.13 -21.15 -12.87
CA VAL A 288 25.64 -22.40 -13.50
C VAL A 288 26.32 -23.61 -12.87
N ALA A 289 27.65 -23.58 -12.73
CA ALA A 289 28.40 -24.68 -12.12
C ALA A 289 27.95 -24.95 -10.68
N LEU A 290 27.67 -23.90 -9.90
CA LEU A 290 27.15 -24.01 -8.54
C LEU A 290 25.74 -24.60 -8.50
N ALA A 291 24.84 -24.16 -9.39
CA ALA A 291 23.49 -24.68 -9.47
C ALA A 291 23.50 -26.18 -9.81
N LEU A 292 24.26 -26.59 -10.83
CA LEU A 292 24.40 -28.01 -11.21
C LEU A 292 25.03 -28.86 -10.11
N ALA A 293 25.97 -28.31 -9.34
CA ALA A 293 26.58 -29.02 -8.22
C ALA A 293 25.62 -29.16 -7.02
N ALA A 294 24.66 -28.24 -6.87
CA ALA A 294 23.70 -28.23 -5.77
C ALA A 294 22.48 -29.13 -6.02
N GLY A 295 22.08 -29.34 -7.29
CA GLY A 295 20.95 -30.19 -7.68
C GLY A 295 20.15 -29.62 -8.83
#